data_AF-R5V6U4-F1
#
_entry.id   AF-R5V6U4-F1
#
_cell.length_a   1.000
_cell.length_b   1.000
_cell.length_c   1.000
_cell.angle_alpha   90.00
_cell.angle_beta   90.00
_cell.angle_gamma   90.00
#
_symmetry.space_group_name_H-M   'P 1'
#
loop_
_entity.id
_entity.type
_entity.pdbx_description
1 polymer ?
#
loop_
_entity_poly.entity_id
_entity_poly.type
_entity_poly.pdbx_seq_one_letter_code
_entity_poly.pdbx_strand_id
1 'polypeptide(L)'
;MARKVIVAVTDAKKGAARTTADKEGYKSFIIPDNVGGRFSVLTPVGLLPIAVAGIDIDQLVAGACEMEKVCANENMYENPAALYAATRNELYQSGKKIEILVNFQPKLHYFMEWWKQLYGESEGKDLKGIYPSSVDFSTDLHSMGQWIQQGERSIFETVVSVETPSHELHFPSDEENLDGLNFLAGKRIDEVNKMAELGTQLAHVDGGVPNLRVSVPSLNEYYLGQLIYFFEKACGISGYLLEVNPFNQPGVEAYKKNMFALLNKPGYEKESEAIRARLKK
;
A
#
# COMPACT_ATOMS: atom_id res chain seq x y z
N MET A 1 27.15 25.18 -6.29
CA MET A 1 27.02 23.76 -6.66
C MET A 1 25.68 23.19 -6.19
N ALA A 2 25.34 23.32 -4.90
CA ALA A 2 24.06 22.89 -4.31
C ALA A 2 22.81 23.26 -5.13
N ARG A 3 22.68 24.52 -5.56
CA ARG A 3 21.55 25.01 -6.38
C ARG A 3 21.30 24.24 -7.70
N LYS A 4 22.32 23.55 -8.23
CA LYS A 4 22.22 22.76 -9.47
C LYS A 4 21.85 21.29 -9.23
N VAL A 5 21.99 20.79 -8.00
CA VAL A 5 21.87 19.35 -7.67
C VAL A 5 20.85 19.06 -6.57
N ILE A 6 20.24 20.10 -5.98
CA ILE A 6 19.18 19.98 -4.99
C ILE A 6 17.85 20.43 -5.62
N VAL A 7 16.83 19.58 -5.46
CA VAL A 7 15.44 19.90 -5.78
C VAL A 7 14.62 19.73 -4.50
N ALA A 8 13.79 20.73 -4.18
CA ALA A 8 12.92 20.71 -3.00
C ALA A 8 11.45 20.47 -3.40
N VAL A 9 10.82 19.46 -2.81
CA VAL A 9 9.37 19.24 -2.91
C VAL A 9 8.77 19.59 -1.56
N THR A 10 8.00 20.68 -1.48
CA THR A 10 7.54 21.24 -0.20
C THR A 10 6.26 22.08 -0.35
N ASP A 11 5.73 22.58 0.77
CA ASP A 11 4.56 23.47 0.81
C ASP A 11 4.80 24.75 -0.03
N ALA A 12 3.75 25.29 -0.61
CA ALA A 12 3.84 26.44 -1.50
C ALA A 12 4.40 27.71 -0.82
N LYS A 13 4.15 27.90 0.48
CA LYS A 13 4.44 29.16 1.20
C LYS A 13 4.99 28.98 2.62
N LYS A 14 4.86 27.81 3.23
CA LYS A 14 5.13 27.56 4.66
C LYS A 14 6.25 26.54 4.86
N GLY A 15 6.79 26.51 6.08
CA GLY A 15 7.73 25.49 6.52
C GLY A 15 9.20 25.81 6.19
N ALA A 16 10.11 25.23 6.99
CA ALA A 16 11.55 25.50 6.90
C ALA A 16 12.15 25.12 5.54
N ALA A 17 11.65 24.05 4.92
CA ALA A 17 12.11 23.61 3.60
C ALA A 17 11.79 24.65 2.50
N ARG A 18 10.60 25.28 2.54
CA ARG A 18 10.23 26.36 1.62
C ARG A 18 11.15 27.57 1.78
N THR A 19 11.30 28.07 3.01
CA THR A 19 12.21 29.18 3.33
C THR A 19 13.64 28.90 2.84
N THR A 20 14.12 27.67 3.03
CA THR A 20 15.46 27.26 2.60
C THR A 20 15.58 27.27 1.08
N ALA A 21 14.61 26.69 0.39
CA ALA A 21 14.62 26.63 -1.07
C ALA A 21 14.53 28.02 -1.72
N ASP A 22 13.79 28.97 -1.13
CA ASP A 22 13.74 30.36 -1.60
C ASP A 22 15.07 31.08 -1.40
N LYS A 23 15.63 30.98 -0.19
CA LYS A 23 16.90 31.63 0.17
C LYS A 23 18.07 31.12 -0.67
N GLU A 24 18.16 29.82 -0.89
CA GLU A 24 19.25 29.17 -1.61
C GLU A 24 19.00 29.10 -3.13
N GLY A 25 17.78 29.43 -3.57
CA GLY A 25 17.37 29.46 -4.98
C GLY A 25 17.21 28.08 -5.62
N TYR A 26 16.88 27.04 -4.84
CA TYR A 26 16.70 25.67 -5.34
C TYR A 26 15.53 25.57 -6.32
N LYS A 27 15.65 24.67 -7.31
CA LYS A 27 14.47 24.26 -8.08
C LYS A 27 13.49 23.62 -7.10
N SER A 28 12.21 23.98 -7.18
CA SER A 28 11.22 23.44 -6.25
C SER A 28 9.88 23.16 -6.89
N PHE A 29 9.18 22.19 -6.32
CA PHE A 29 7.83 21.78 -6.68
C PHE A 29 6.93 21.79 -5.44
N ILE A 30 5.62 21.89 -5.67
CA ILE A 30 4.64 22.13 -4.63
C ILE A 30 3.95 20.83 -4.24
N ILE A 31 3.82 20.60 -2.94
CA ILE A 31 2.86 19.66 -2.37
C ILE A 31 1.55 20.43 -2.16
N PRO A 32 0.43 20.04 -2.82
CA PRO A 32 -0.83 20.76 -2.65
C PRO A 32 -1.34 20.73 -1.20
N ASP A 33 -1.79 21.88 -0.68
CA ASP A 33 -2.24 22.03 0.72
C ASP A 33 -3.41 21.09 1.09
N ASN A 34 -4.21 20.68 0.11
CA ASN A 34 -5.37 19.80 0.28
C ASN A 34 -5.06 18.31 0.05
N VAL A 35 -3.80 17.94 -0.17
CA VAL A 35 -3.39 16.54 -0.37
C VAL A 35 -2.50 16.09 0.79
N GLY A 36 -3.03 15.19 1.61
CA GLY A 36 -2.28 14.58 2.72
C GLY A 36 -1.13 13.70 2.21
N GLY A 37 -0.08 13.54 3.02
CA GLY A 37 1.16 12.85 2.60
C GLY A 37 0.93 11.44 2.02
N ARG A 38 0.08 10.62 2.65
CA ARG A 38 -0.22 9.24 2.18
C ARG A 38 -1.04 9.16 0.88
N PHE A 39 -1.63 10.27 0.43
CA PHE A 39 -2.36 10.42 -0.84
C PHE A 39 -1.56 11.22 -1.89
N SER A 40 -0.27 11.46 -1.64
CA SER A 40 0.52 12.41 -2.44
C SER A 40 1.37 11.77 -3.54
N VAL A 41 1.28 10.45 -3.74
CA VAL A 41 2.16 9.73 -4.69
C VAL A 41 2.01 10.20 -6.13
N LEU A 42 0.80 10.63 -6.54
CA LEU A 42 0.53 11.21 -7.86
C LEU A 42 0.77 12.73 -7.94
N THR A 43 1.37 13.32 -6.91
CA THR A 43 1.85 14.72 -6.90
C THR A 43 3.36 14.76 -7.19
N PRO A 44 4.02 15.92 -7.25
CA PRO A 44 5.48 15.98 -7.39
C PRO A 44 6.26 15.20 -6.32
N VAL A 45 5.65 14.82 -5.20
CA VAL A 45 6.26 13.94 -4.19
C VAL A 45 6.69 12.60 -4.79
N GLY A 46 5.79 11.92 -5.51
CA GLY A 46 6.10 10.65 -6.18
C GLY A 46 6.51 10.83 -7.65
N LEU A 47 5.87 11.73 -8.40
CA LEU A 47 6.12 11.87 -9.84
C LEU A 47 7.56 12.28 -10.17
N LEU A 48 8.19 13.15 -9.35
CA LEU A 48 9.56 13.56 -9.60
C LEU A 48 10.56 12.39 -9.50
N PRO A 49 10.66 11.64 -8.38
CA PRO A 49 11.58 10.52 -8.29
C PRO A 49 11.25 9.39 -9.29
N ILE A 50 9.97 9.16 -9.61
CA ILE A 50 9.56 8.18 -10.62
C ILE A 50 10.09 8.56 -12.01
N ALA A 51 9.92 9.83 -12.42
CA ALA A 51 10.46 10.32 -13.69
C ALA A 51 11.99 10.26 -13.74
N VAL A 52 12.67 10.53 -12.62
CA VAL A 52 14.14 10.42 -12.53
C VAL A 52 14.60 8.97 -12.71
N ALA A 53 13.80 7.99 -12.28
CA ALA A 53 14.07 6.57 -12.51
C ALA A 53 13.87 6.13 -13.98
N GLY A 54 13.43 7.03 -14.87
CA GLY A 54 13.17 6.74 -16.28
C GLY A 54 11.80 6.11 -16.55
N ILE A 55 10.89 6.18 -15.58
CA ILE A 55 9.54 5.62 -15.68
C ILE A 55 8.58 6.66 -16.28
N ASP A 56 7.66 6.20 -17.13
CA ASP A 56 6.70 7.07 -17.81
C ASP A 56 5.59 7.56 -16.86
N ILE A 57 5.78 8.76 -16.31
CA ILE A 57 4.82 9.39 -15.41
C ILE A 57 3.53 9.84 -16.11
N ASP A 58 3.55 10.07 -17.43
CA ASP A 58 2.36 10.46 -18.17
C ASP A 58 1.41 9.26 -18.28
N GLN A 59 1.96 8.06 -18.52
CA GLN A 59 1.19 6.81 -18.49
C GLN A 59 0.66 6.51 -17.07
N LEU A 60 1.48 6.73 -16.04
CA LEU A 60 1.05 6.56 -14.65
C LEU A 60 -0.16 7.44 -14.32
N VAL A 61 -0.10 8.73 -14.65
CA VAL A 61 -1.20 9.67 -14.40
C VAL A 61 -2.41 9.34 -15.29
N ALA A 62 -2.20 8.99 -16.55
CA ALA A 62 -3.28 8.59 -17.46
C ALA A 62 -4.07 7.39 -16.92
N GLY A 63 -3.37 6.40 -16.35
CA GLY A 63 -3.98 5.27 -15.68
C GLY A 63 -4.84 5.68 -14.48
N ALA A 64 -4.30 6.55 -13.61
CA ALA A 64 -5.04 7.07 -12.47
C ALA A 64 -6.30 7.84 -12.89
N CYS A 65 -6.20 8.72 -13.89
CA CYS A 65 -7.35 9.46 -14.44
C CYS A 65 -8.40 8.55 -15.07
N GLU A 66 -8.02 7.41 -15.64
CA GLU A 66 -9.00 6.44 -16.15
C GLU A 66 -9.75 5.77 -14.99
N MET A 67 -9.02 5.32 -13.97
CA MET A 67 -9.65 4.70 -12.80
C MET A 67 -10.51 5.70 -12.01
N GLU A 68 -10.18 6.99 -12.04
CA GLU A 68 -11.04 8.06 -11.52
C GLU A 68 -12.44 8.03 -12.14
N LYS A 69 -12.52 7.97 -13.47
CA LYS A 69 -13.81 7.93 -14.17
C LYS A 69 -14.60 6.67 -13.81
N VAL A 70 -13.92 5.53 -13.74
CA VAL A 70 -14.53 4.25 -13.36
C VAL A 70 -15.08 4.32 -11.92
N CYS A 71 -14.30 4.86 -10.99
CA CYS A 71 -14.70 4.98 -9.58
C CYS A 71 -15.60 6.20 -9.29
N ALA A 72 -15.98 6.97 -10.30
CA ALA A 72 -16.97 8.03 -10.21
C ALA A 72 -18.41 7.51 -10.44
N ASN A 73 -18.58 6.25 -10.85
CA ASN A 73 -19.90 5.66 -11.04
C ASN A 73 -20.69 5.63 -9.71
N GLU A 74 -21.91 6.16 -9.72
CA GLU A 74 -22.80 6.21 -8.56
C GLU A 74 -23.42 4.84 -8.25
N ASN A 75 -23.52 3.96 -9.26
CA ASN A 75 -23.91 2.58 -9.04
C ASN A 75 -22.76 1.84 -8.35
N MET A 76 -22.92 1.58 -7.06
CA MET A 76 -21.93 0.89 -6.23
C MET A 76 -21.47 -0.45 -6.82
N TYR A 77 -22.34 -1.21 -7.50
CA TYR A 77 -21.99 -2.50 -8.08
C TYR A 77 -21.07 -2.38 -9.32
N GLU A 78 -21.03 -1.19 -9.93
CA GLU A 78 -20.15 -0.87 -11.06
C GLU A 78 -18.95 0.00 -10.64
N ASN A 79 -18.87 0.34 -9.36
CA ASN A 79 -17.79 1.12 -8.78
C ASN A 79 -16.86 0.19 -7.98
N PRO A 80 -15.70 -0.22 -8.55
CA PRO A 80 -14.86 -1.21 -7.91
C PRO A 80 -14.33 -0.73 -6.56
N ALA A 81 -14.01 0.56 -6.42
CA ALA A 81 -13.54 1.14 -5.16
C ALA A 81 -14.63 1.09 -4.07
N ALA A 82 -15.88 1.40 -4.43
CA ALA A 82 -17.00 1.32 -3.51
C ALA A 82 -17.32 -0.12 -3.08
N LEU A 83 -17.27 -1.06 -4.03
CA LEU A 83 -17.47 -2.49 -3.76
C LEU A 83 -16.42 -3.01 -2.78
N TYR A 84 -15.13 -2.76 -3.06
CA TYR A 84 -14.03 -3.16 -2.18
C TYR A 84 -14.16 -2.54 -0.78
N ALA A 85 -14.45 -1.24 -0.70
CA ALA A 85 -14.63 -0.54 0.58
C ALA A 85 -15.77 -1.15 1.41
N ALA A 86 -16.93 -1.41 0.80
CA ALA A 86 -18.07 -1.97 1.51
C ALA A 86 -17.85 -3.41 1.93
N THR A 87 -17.29 -4.26 1.06
CA THR A 87 -16.98 -5.66 1.40
C THR A 87 -16.05 -5.74 2.60
N ARG A 88 -15.02 -4.91 2.66
CA ARG A 88 -14.08 -4.88 3.80
C ARG A 88 -14.74 -4.42 5.10
N ASN A 89 -15.61 -3.41 5.03
CA ASN A 89 -16.33 -2.94 6.20
C ASN A 89 -17.30 -4.01 6.73
N GLU A 90 -17.97 -4.74 5.85
CA GLU A 90 -18.82 -5.88 6.24
C GLU A 90 -17.99 -7.01 6.88
N LEU A 91 -16.83 -7.34 6.30
CA LEU A 91 -15.89 -8.30 6.89
C LEU A 91 -15.42 -7.83 8.28
N TYR A 92 -15.14 -6.54 8.46
CA TYR A 92 -14.76 -5.98 9.75
C TYR A 92 -15.87 -6.07 10.81
N GLN A 93 -17.11 -5.80 10.41
CA GLN A 93 -18.30 -5.95 11.25
C GLN A 93 -18.54 -7.41 11.65
N SER A 94 -18.30 -8.36 10.76
CA SER A 94 -18.36 -9.80 11.03
C SER A 94 -17.16 -10.35 11.83
N GLY A 95 -16.24 -9.48 12.28
CA GLY A 95 -15.16 -9.84 13.19
C GLY A 95 -13.81 -10.09 12.52
N LYS A 96 -13.66 -9.82 11.22
CA LYS A 96 -12.36 -9.88 10.54
C LYS A 96 -11.56 -8.60 10.82
N LYS A 97 -10.60 -8.68 11.74
CA LYS A 97 -9.83 -7.54 12.25
C LYS A 97 -8.54 -7.27 11.49
N ILE A 98 -8.06 -8.23 10.70
CA ILE A 98 -6.81 -8.14 9.95
C ILE A 98 -7.13 -8.37 8.47
N GLU A 99 -6.68 -7.45 7.62
CA GLU A 99 -6.60 -7.70 6.20
C GLU A 99 -5.16 -7.96 5.82
N ILE A 100 -4.95 -8.99 5.02
CA ILE A 100 -3.64 -9.30 4.46
C ILE A 100 -3.68 -8.99 2.97
N LEU A 101 -2.96 -7.95 2.55
CA LEU A 101 -2.72 -7.70 1.13
C LEU A 101 -1.67 -8.68 0.62
N VAL A 102 -1.99 -9.42 -0.44
CA VAL A 102 -1.16 -10.50 -0.98
C VAL A 102 -0.74 -10.13 -2.40
N ASN A 103 0.50 -10.43 -2.77
CA ASN A 103 0.93 -10.46 -4.16
C ASN A 103 1.66 -11.76 -4.49
N PHE A 104 1.75 -12.09 -5.79
CA PHE A 104 2.59 -13.18 -6.34
C PHE A 104 3.73 -12.64 -7.22
N GLN A 105 4.13 -11.38 -6.99
CA GLN A 105 5.08 -10.62 -7.80
C GLN A 105 5.94 -9.73 -6.90
N PRO A 106 7.21 -10.07 -6.63
CA PRO A 106 8.03 -9.37 -5.63
C PRO A 106 8.25 -7.87 -5.94
N LYS A 107 8.05 -7.43 -7.19
CA LYS A 107 8.06 -6.01 -7.56
C LYS A 107 6.96 -5.19 -6.86
N LEU A 108 5.91 -5.84 -6.36
CA LEU A 108 4.80 -5.21 -5.63
C LEU A 108 5.05 -5.08 -4.12
N HIS A 109 6.18 -5.56 -3.58
CA HIS A 109 6.47 -5.49 -2.14
C HIS A 109 6.25 -4.08 -1.56
N TYR A 110 6.89 -3.06 -2.13
CA TYR A 110 6.75 -1.68 -1.65
C TYR A 110 5.41 -1.02 -2.00
N PHE A 111 4.68 -1.55 -2.98
CA PHE A 111 3.29 -1.15 -3.20
C PHE A 111 2.42 -1.57 -2.02
N MET A 112 2.66 -2.74 -1.42
CA MET A 112 1.96 -3.18 -0.22
C MET A 112 2.34 -2.35 1.02
N GLU A 113 3.61 -1.91 1.15
CA GLU A 113 4.01 -0.98 2.22
C GLU A 113 3.30 0.38 2.10
N TRP A 114 3.18 0.91 0.87
CA TRP A 114 2.38 2.10 0.59
C TRP A 114 0.91 1.90 0.99
N TRP A 115 0.31 0.76 0.61
CA TRP A 115 -1.06 0.42 0.95
C TRP A 115 -1.29 0.32 2.47
N LYS A 116 -0.34 -0.28 3.21
CA LYS A 116 -0.43 -0.35 4.69
C LYS A 116 -0.46 1.03 5.33
N GLN A 117 0.36 1.97 4.83
CA GLN A 117 0.30 3.36 5.31
C GLN A 117 -1.05 4.00 4.95
N LEU A 118 -1.50 3.85 3.71
CA LEU A 118 -2.75 4.42 3.21
C LEU A 118 -3.93 4.02 4.11
N TYR A 119 -4.12 2.73 4.37
CA TYR A 119 -5.24 2.24 5.19
C TYR A 119 -5.01 2.42 6.69
N GLY A 120 -3.81 2.10 7.18
CA GLY A 120 -3.52 2.12 8.62
C GLY A 120 -3.63 3.52 9.24
N GLU A 121 -3.07 4.55 8.58
CA GLU A 121 -3.18 5.93 9.08
C GLU A 121 -4.56 6.55 8.84
N SER A 122 -5.31 6.08 7.83
CA SER A 122 -6.64 6.61 7.52
C SER A 122 -7.69 6.04 8.47
N GLU A 123 -7.69 4.71 8.70
CA GLU A 123 -8.74 3.99 9.41
C GLU A 123 -8.42 3.72 10.89
N GLY A 124 -7.15 3.68 11.28
CA GLY A 124 -6.69 3.42 12.66
C GLY A 124 -6.97 4.58 13.62
N LYS A 125 -8.25 4.83 13.93
CA LYS A 125 -8.76 5.98 14.69
C LYS A 125 -9.82 5.54 15.67
N ASP A 126 -9.94 6.26 16.79
CA ASP A 126 -11.05 6.09 17.74
C ASP A 126 -11.26 4.63 18.20
N LEU A 127 -10.14 3.88 18.34
CA LEU A 127 -10.12 2.45 18.67
C LEU A 127 -10.84 1.54 17.65
N LYS A 128 -11.00 2.02 16.42
CA LYS A 128 -11.51 1.31 15.23
C LYS A 128 -10.40 1.10 14.21
N GLY A 129 -10.70 0.31 13.18
CA GLY A 129 -9.86 0.12 12.01
C GLY A 129 -9.52 -1.35 11.78
N ILE A 130 -9.44 -1.73 10.50
CA ILE A 130 -8.84 -2.99 10.10
C ILE A 130 -7.32 -2.83 10.24
N TYR A 131 -6.65 -3.80 10.85
CA TYR A 131 -5.19 -3.81 10.90
C TYR A 131 -4.64 -4.24 9.53
N PRO A 132 -3.90 -3.37 8.82
CA PRO A 132 -3.37 -3.70 7.50
C PRO A 132 -2.06 -4.49 7.63
N SER A 133 -2.08 -5.71 7.12
CA SER A 133 -0.92 -6.59 6.99
C SER A 133 -0.64 -6.89 5.51
N SER A 134 0.48 -7.52 5.22
CA SER A 134 0.85 -7.88 3.85
C SER A 134 1.80 -9.08 3.81
N VAL A 135 1.77 -9.86 2.72
CA VAL A 135 2.66 -11.01 2.48
C VAL A 135 3.04 -11.12 1.00
N ASP A 136 4.26 -11.57 0.73
CA ASP A 136 4.79 -11.83 -0.62
C ASP A 136 4.72 -13.33 -0.94
N PHE A 137 3.79 -13.75 -1.78
CA PHE A 137 3.67 -15.15 -2.20
C PHE A 137 4.45 -15.45 -3.48
N SER A 138 4.86 -16.70 -3.70
CA SER A 138 4.71 -17.87 -2.82
C SER A 138 5.66 -17.89 -1.62
N THR A 139 6.62 -16.96 -1.52
CA THR A 139 7.66 -16.93 -0.48
C THR A 139 7.09 -17.07 0.94
N ASP A 140 6.10 -16.25 1.28
CA ASP A 140 5.52 -16.20 2.62
C ASP A 140 4.50 -17.30 2.89
N LEU A 141 4.17 -18.15 1.91
CA LEU A 141 3.49 -19.41 2.22
C LEU A 141 4.39 -20.31 3.09
N HIS A 142 5.71 -20.13 3.02
CA HIS A 142 6.70 -20.85 3.79
C HIS A 142 7.09 -20.18 5.11
N SER A 143 6.39 -19.10 5.49
CA SER A 143 6.55 -18.42 6.79
C SER A 143 5.19 -18.26 7.47
N MET A 144 4.27 -17.56 6.81
CA MET A 144 2.93 -17.20 7.30
C MET A 144 1.84 -18.15 6.82
N GLY A 145 2.08 -18.97 5.78
CA GLY A 145 1.07 -19.86 5.20
C GLY A 145 0.38 -20.78 6.22
N GLN A 146 1.15 -21.39 7.14
CA GLN A 146 0.58 -22.20 8.22
C GLN A 146 -0.41 -21.41 9.10
N TRP A 147 -0.06 -20.19 9.47
CA TRP A 147 -0.90 -19.35 10.32
C TRP A 147 -2.12 -18.85 9.55
N ILE A 148 -1.98 -18.49 8.28
CA ILE A 148 -3.11 -18.10 7.43
C ILE A 148 -4.08 -19.27 7.30
N GLN A 149 -3.59 -20.48 7.02
CA GLN A 149 -4.40 -21.68 6.81
C GLN A 149 -5.09 -22.20 8.09
N GLN A 150 -4.44 -22.17 9.26
CA GLN A 150 -4.97 -22.80 10.49
C GLN A 150 -4.95 -21.94 11.77
N GLY A 151 -4.49 -20.69 11.70
CA GLY A 151 -4.50 -19.74 12.82
C GLY A 151 -5.90 -19.14 13.10
N GLU A 152 -5.93 -17.96 13.71
CA GLU A 152 -7.19 -17.30 14.06
C GLU A 152 -8.01 -16.90 12.83
N ARG A 153 -9.33 -17.08 12.88
CA ARG A 153 -10.26 -16.72 11.79
C ARG A 153 -10.72 -15.25 11.83
N SER A 154 -9.87 -14.39 12.39
CA SER A 154 -10.02 -12.94 12.45
C SER A 154 -9.43 -12.25 11.21
N ILE A 155 -9.05 -13.00 10.18
CA ILE A 155 -8.38 -12.49 8.98
C ILE A 155 -9.22 -12.63 7.70
N PHE A 156 -8.92 -11.80 6.73
CA PHE A 156 -9.27 -11.98 5.32
C PHE A 156 -8.11 -11.53 4.43
N GLU A 157 -8.11 -11.96 3.18
CA GLU A 157 -7.06 -11.66 2.20
C GLU A 157 -7.61 -10.82 1.04
N THR A 158 -6.76 -9.92 0.53
CA THR A 158 -6.96 -9.24 -0.74
C THR A 158 -5.76 -9.55 -1.62
N VAL A 159 -5.95 -10.33 -2.69
CA VAL A 159 -4.89 -10.70 -3.64
C VAL A 159 -4.84 -9.68 -4.77
N VAL A 160 -3.69 -9.02 -4.93
CA VAL A 160 -3.37 -8.20 -6.11
C VAL A 160 -2.74 -9.10 -7.17
N SER A 161 -3.51 -9.41 -8.21
CA SER A 161 -3.14 -10.34 -9.27
C SER A 161 -2.72 -9.60 -10.54
N VAL A 162 -1.60 -10.00 -11.13
CA VAL A 162 -1.14 -9.52 -12.44
C VAL A 162 -1.39 -10.64 -13.46
N GLU A 163 -2.21 -10.40 -14.49
CA GLU A 163 -2.62 -11.46 -15.40
C GLU A 163 -1.52 -11.89 -16.37
N THR A 164 -0.76 -10.93 -16.92
CA THR A 164 0.32 -11.21 -17.88
C THR A 164 1.66 -10.67 -17.37
N PRO A 165 2.70 -11.52 -17.26
CA PRO A 165 4.02 -11.09 -16.85
C PRO A 165 4.73 -10.33 -17.97
N SER A 166 5.72 -9.51 -17.60
CA SER A 166 6.55 -8.77 -18.57
C SER A 166 7.55 -9.66 -19.33
N HIS A 167 7.83 -10.85 -18.81
CA HIS A 167 8.82 -11.78 -19.36
C HIS A 167 8.27 -13.20 -19.30
N GLU A 168 8.54 -13.97 -20.35
CA GLU A 168 8.14 -15.37 -20.44
C GLU A 168 9.35 -16.28 -20.28
N LEU A 169 9.20 -17.29 -19.43
CA LEU A 169 10.17 -18.35 -19.22
C LEU A 169 9.43 -19.68 -19.16
N HIS A 170 10.06 -20.72 -19.68
CA HIS A 170 9.53 -22.08 -19.70
C HIS A 170 10.39 -22.99 -18.84
N PHE A 171 9.76 -23.97 -18.21
CA PHE A 171 10.50 -25.04 -17.53
C PHE A 171 11.24 -25.90 -18.57
N PRO A 172 12.55 -26.11 -18.39
CA PRO A 172 13.29 -27.07 -19.21
C PRO A 172 12.83 -28.49 -18.87
N SER A 173 13.09 -29.42 -19.77
CA SER A 173 13.04 -30.86 -19.49
C SER A 173 14.42 -31.36 -19.08
N ASP A 174 14.47 -32.36 -18.21
CA ASP A 174 15.70 -33.09 -17.84
C ASP A 174 15.54 -34.59 -18.16
N GLU A 175 16.53 -35.22 -18.77
CA GLU A 175 16.41 -36.65 -19.17
C GLU A 175 16.34 -37.60 -17.96
N GLU A 176 17.03 -37.28 -16.88
CA GLU A 176 17.09 -38.12 -15.67
C GLU A 176 15.86 -37.91 -14.76
N ASN A 177 15.26 -36.70 -14.79
CA ASN A 177 14.07 -36.32 -14.03
C ASN A 177 14.19 -36.62 -12.53
N LEU A 178 15.37 -36.41 -11.95
CA LEU A 178 15.67 -36.77 -10.56
C LEU A 178 14.82 -36.02 -9.54
N ASP A 179 14.34 -34.83 -9.89
CA ASP A 179 13.45 -34.00 -9.06
C ASP A 179 11.96 -34.32 -9.26
N GLY A 180 11.62 -35.15 -10.26
CA GLY A 180 10.25 -35.47 -10.62
C GLY A 180 9.46 -34.31 -11.23
N LEU A 181 10.10 -33.22 -11.65
CA LEU A 181 9.43 -31.99 -12.12
C LEU A 181 9.20 -31.95 -13.63
N ASN A 182 9.54 -32.98 -14.41
CA ASN A 182 9.28 -33.02 -15.85
C ASN A 182 7.79 -32.89 -16.23
N PHE A 183 6.84 -33.10 -15.32
CA PHE A 183 5.43 -32.79 -15.58
C PHE A 183 5.18 -31.28 -15.80
N LEU A 184 6.13 -30.43 -15.40
CA LEU A 184 6.15 -29.00 -15.67
C LEU A 184 6.86 -28.64 -16.97
N ALA A 185 7.60 -29.56 -17.60
CA ALA A 185 8.40 -29.26 -18.79
C ALA A 185 7.54 -28.65 -19.91
N GLY A 186 8.03 -27.55 -20.48
CA GLY A 186 7.31 -26.79 -21.52
C GLY A 186 6.16 -25.92 -21.00
N LYS A 187 5.79 -25.98 -19.72
CA LYS A 187 4.88 -25.00 -19.10
C LYS A 187 5.59 -23.68 -18.89
N ARG A 188 4.83 -22.60 -18.89
CA ARG A 188 5.33 -21.29 -18.47
C ARG A 188 5.52 -21.25 -16.96
N ILE A 189 6.59 -20.61 -16.48
CA ILE A 189 6.79 -20.36 -15.04
C ILE A 189 5.59 -19.62 -14.44
N ASP A 190 5.05 -18.66 -15.19
CA ASP A 190 3.85 -17.92 -14.82
C ASP A 190 2.59 -18.79 -14.74
N GLU A 191 2.45 -19.84 -15.57
CA GLU A 191 1.34 -20.81 -15.45
C GLU A 191 1.38 -21.51 -14.09
N VAL A 192 2.58 -21.94 -13.66
CA VAL A 192 2.76 -22.57 -12.35
C VAL A 192 2.50 -21.58 -11.22
N ASN A 193 2.95 -20.33 -11.35
CA ASN A 193 2.65 -19.27 -10.39
C ASN A 193 1.13 -19.00 -10.27
N LYS A 194 0.40 -19.03 -11.40
CA LYS A 194 -1.07 -18.88 -11.42
C LYS A 194 -1.80 -20.07 -10.80
N MET A 195 -1.30 -21.29 -11.01
CA MET A 195 -1.86 -22.47 -10.34
C MET A 195 -1.57 -22.44 -8.83
N ALA A 196 -0.42 -21.93 -8.40
CA ALA A 196 -0.14 -21.67 -6.99
C ALA A 196 -1.08 -20.59 -6.41
N GLU A 197 -1.27 -19.45 -7.10
CA GLU A 197 -2.23 -18.41 -6.71
C GLU A 197 -3.64 -18.99 -6.50
N LEU A 198 -4.17 -19.69 -7.52
CA LEU A 198 -5.51 -20.28 -7.46
C LEU A 198 -5.62 -21.38 -6.39
N GLY A 199 -4.64 -22.28 -6.31
CA GLY A 199 -4.63 -23.37 -5.34
C GLY A 199 -4.60 -22.85 -3.90
N THR A 200 -3.80 -21.82 -3.64
CA THR A 200 -3.74 -21.13 -2.35
C THR A 200 -5.07 -20.45 -2.01
N GLN A 201 -5.67 -19.70 -2.95
CA GLN A 201 -6.95 -19.04 -2.71
C GLN A 201 -8.05 -20.03 -2.35
N LEU A 202 -8.15 -21.16 -3.08
CA LEU A 202 -9.12 -22.22 -2.77
C LEU A 202 -8.88 -22.81 -1.39
N ALA A 203 -7.64 -23.17 -1.07
CA ALA A 203 -7.27 -23.74 0.23
C ALA A 203 -7.57 -22.78 1.39
N HIS A 204 -7.31 -21.48 1.22
CA HIS A 204 -7.55 -20.47 2.24
C HIS A 204 -9.06 -20.22 2.43
N VAL A 205 -9.84 -20.17 1.35
CA VAL A 205 -11.31 -20.09 1.43
C VAL A 205 -11.89 -21.29 2.17
N ASP A 206 -11.48 -22.51 1.83
CA ASP A 206 -11.88 -23.73 2.54
C ASP A 206 -11.43 -23.72 4.01
N GLY A 207 -10.30 -23.06 4.29
CA GLY A 207 -9.78 -22.79 5.65
C GLY A 207 -10.53 -21.70 6.42
N GLY A 208 -11.56 -21.08 5.85
CA GLY A 208 -12.37 -20.04 6.48
C GLY A 208 -11.78 -18.62 6.41
N VAL A 209 -10.87 -18.37 5.46
CA VAL A 209 -10.30 -17.04 5.16
C VAL A 209 -10.99 -16.47 3.93
N PRO A 210 -11.87 -15.45 4.07
CA PRO A 210 -12.46 -14.77 2.91
C PRO A 210 -11.35 -14.18 2.03
N ASN A 211 -11.52 -14.26 0.71
CA ASN A 211 -10.52 -13.84 -0.25
C ASN A 211 -11.13 -12.90 -1.30
N LEU A 212 -10.60 -11.68 -1.42
CA LEU A 212 -10.91 -10.72 -2.47
C LEU A 212 -9.79 -10.78 -3.52
N ARG A 213 -10.13 -10.55 -4.79
CA ARG A 213 -9.15 -10.51 -5.88
C ARG A 213 -9.27 -9.20 -6.66
N VAL A 214 -8.18 -8.43 -6.68
CA VAL A 214 -8.01 -7.22 -7.49
C VAL A 214 -7.02 -7.56 -8.60
N SER A 215 -7.48 -7.57 -9.85
CA SER A 215 -6.65 -7.97 -11.00
C SER A 215 -6.30 -6.79 -11.89
N VAL A 216 -5.09 -6.82 -12.46
CA VAL A 216 -4.68 -5.94 -13.55
C VAL A 216 -4.11 -6.75 -14.72
N PRO A 217 -4.31 -6.32 -15.98
CA PRO A 217 -3.83 -7.06 -17.14
C PRO A 217 -2.31 -7.28 -17.16
N SER A 218 -1.52 -6.29 -16.74
CA SER A 218 -0.06 -6.37 -16.67
C SER A 218 0.47 -5.37 -15.66
N LEU A 219 1.72 -5.53 -15.23
CA LEU A 219 2.39 -4.59 -14.35
C LEU A 219 3.19 -3.57 -15.18
N ASN A 220 2.55 -2.43 -15.47
CA ASN A 220 3.14 -1.27 -16.12
C ASN A 220 2.65 0.02 -15.44
N GLU A 221 3.15 1.17 -15.89
CA GLU A 221 2.84 2.49 -15.35
C GLU A 221 1.33 2.77 -15.35
N TYR A 222 0.67 2.51 -16.47
CA TYR A 222 -0.77 2.75 -16.64
C TYR A 222 -1.61 1.95 -15.63
N TYR A 223 -1.39 0.64 -15.51
CA TYR A 223 -2.15 -0.18 -14.57
C TYR A 223 -1.75 0.05 -13.10
N LEU A 224 -0.50 0.45 -12.84
CA LEU A 224 -0.10 0.86 -11.50
C LEU A 224 -0.81 2.16 -11.08
N GLY A 225 -0.98 3.10 -12.01
CA GLY A 225 -1.76 4.33 -11.80
C GLY A 225 -3.22 4.03 -11.49
N GLN A 226 -3.81 3.07 -12.20
CA GLN A 226 -5.15 2.58 -11.90
C GLN A 226 -5.24 2.00 -10.48
N LEU A 227 -4.32 1.12 -10.09
CA LEU A 227 -4.29 0.53 -8.75
C LEU A 227 -4.16 1.60 -7.65
N ILE A 228 -3.28 2.58 -7.83
CA ILE A 228 -3.10 3.68 -6.87
C ILE A 228 -4.43 4.42 -6.66
N TYR A 229 -5.06 4.90 -7.72
CA TYR A 229 -6.30 5.66 -7.58
C TYR A 229 -7.44 4.80 -7.02
N PHE A 230 -7.55 3.54 -7.45
CA PHE A 230 -8.53 2.59 -6.93
C PHE A 230 -8.44 2.49 -5.40
N PHE A 231 -7.25 2.25 -4.85
CA PHE A 231 -7.07 2.13 -3.40
C PHE A 231 -7.22 3.48 -2.68
N GLU A 232 -6.77 4.60 -3.24
CA GLU A 232 -6.99 5.93 -2.65
C GLU A 232 -8.48 6.23 -2.51
N LYS A 233 -9.25 6.02 -3.58
CA LYS A 233 -10.69 6.25 -3.59
C LYS A 233 -11.41 5.30 -2.63
N ALA A 234 -11.04 4.02 -2.65
CA ALA A 234 -11.64 3.04 -1.75
C ALA A 234 -11.32 3.32 -0.28
N CYS A 235 -10.11 3.76 0.05
CA CYS A 235 -9.72 4.14 1.40
C CYS A 235 -10.57 5.31 1.92
N GLY A 236 -10.80 6.34 1.08
CA GLY A 236 -11.69 7.44 1.41
C GLY A 236 -13.12 6.98 1.72
N ILE A 237 -13.70 6.14 0.87
CA ILE A 237 -15.04 5.57 1.08
C ILE A 237 -15.07 4.73 2.36
N SER A 238 -14.10 3.85 2.53
CA SER A 238 -14.00 2.92 3.67
C SER A 238 -13.89 3.64 5.01
N GLY A 239 -13.08 4.70 5.09
CA GLY A 239 -12.98 5.52 6.31
C GLY A 239 -14.29 6.20 6.68
N TYR A 240 -15.09 6.65 5.69
CA TYR A 240 -16.42 7.19 5.95
C TYR A 240 -17.41 6.12 6.43
N LEU A 241 -17.39 4.91 5.85
CA LEU A 241 -18.21 3.78 6.31
C LEU A 241 -17.86 3.36 7.75
N LEU A 242 -16.61 3.52 8.16
CA LEU A 242 -16.14 3.28 9.52
C LEU A 242 -16.48 4.43 10.50
N GLU A 243 -17.03 5.53 9.98
CA GLU A 243 -17.32 6.77 10.72
C GLU A 243 -16.08 7.39 11.38
N VAL A 244 -14.95 7.40 10.67
CA VAL A 244 -13.72 8.07 11.09
C VAL A 244 -13.33 9.16 10.10
N ASN A 245 -12.38 10.02 10.47
CA ASN A 245 -11.78 10.96 9.52
C ASN A 245 -10.57 10.31 8.82
N PRO A 246 -10.68 9.93 7.52
CA PRO A 246 -9.60 9.25 6.82
C PRO A 246 -8.44 10.16 6.43
N PHE A 247 -8.56 11.48 6.61
CA PHE A 247 -7.60 12.46 6.08
C PHE A 247 -6.76 13.17 7.16
N ASN A 248 -6.93 12.82 8.43
CA ASN A 248 -6.10 13.32 9.54
C ASN A 248 -5.18 12.23 10.12
N GLN A 249 -4.30 12.58 11.06
CA GLN A 249 -3.42 11.64 11.77
C GLN A 249 -3.01 12.15 13.16
N PRO A 250 -3.94 12.36 14.12
CA PRO A 250 -3.59 12.98 15.41
C PRO A 250 -2.65 12.12 16.27
N GLY A 251 -2.75 10.79 16.18
CA GLY A 251 -2.01 9.86 17.04
C GLY A 251 -0.49 9.92 16.87
N VAL A 252 0.01 10.27 15.68
CA VAL A 252 1.46 10.31 15.42
C VAL A 252 2.17 11.42 16.18
N GLU A 253 1.45 12.44 16.67
CA GLU A 253 2.06 13.54 17.42
C GLU A 253 2.45 13.12 18.85
N ALA A 254 1.85 12.06 19.40
CA ALA A 254 2.11 11.62 20.78
C ALA A 254 3.57 11.16 20.96
N TYR A 255 4.06 10.29 20.08
CA TYR A 255 5.45 9.82 20.17
C TYR A 255 6.45 10.93 19.80
N LYS A 256 6.11 11.83 18.86
CA LYS A 256 6.94 12.99 18.51
C LYS A 256 7.11 13.92 19.70
N LYS A 257 6.03 14.19 20.45
CA LYS A 257 6.07 14.98 21.68
C LYS A 257 6.99 14.34 22.72
N ASN A 258 6.90 13.03 22.94
CA ASN A 258 7.79 12.30 23.85
C ASN A 258 9.25 12.34 23.39
N MET A 259 9.50 12.15 22.10
CA MET A 259 10.84 12.22 21.52
C MET A 259 11.44 13.62 21.68
N PHE A 260 10.69 14.68 21.38
CA PHE A 260 11.13 16.06 21.56
C PHE A 260 11.44 16.36 23.04
N ALA A 261 10.63 15.86 23.96
CA ALA A 261 10.89 15.96 25.39
C ALA A 261 12.18 15.21 25.80
N LEU A 262 12.37 13.97 25.34
CA LEU A 262 13.58 13.19 25.64
C LEU A 262 14.86 13.84 25.09
N LEU A 263 14.75 14.50 23.94
CA LEU A 263 15.84 15.27 23.31
C LEU A 263 16.02 16.67 23.92
N ASN A 264 15.24 17.05 24.94
CA ASN A 264 15.23 18.37 25.57
C ASN A 264 15.05 19.50 24.54
N LYS A 265 14.17 19.32 23.56
CA LYS A 265 13.83 20.37 22.61
C LYS A 265 13.26 21.58 23.39
N PRO A 266 13.78 22.81 23.18
CA PRO A 266 13.25 24.00 23.83
C PRO A 266 11.73 24.13 23.61
N GLY A 267 11.00 24.44 24.69
CA GLY A 267 9.53 24.49 24.73
C GLY A 267 8.84 23.18 25.16
N TYR A 268 9.60 22.14 25.49
CA TYR A 268 9.08 20.85 26.01
C TYR A 268 9.61 20.53 27.41
N GLU A 269 9.99 21.54 28.20
CA GLU A 269 10.67 21.37 29.49
C GLU A 269 9.83 20.59 30.50
N LYS A 270 8.54 20.92 30.63
CA LYS A 270 7.61 20.23 31.52
C LYS A 270 7.43 18.76 31.15
N GLU A 271 7.28 18.48 29.86
CA GLU A 271 7.20 17.12 29.33
C GLU A 271 8.49 16.34 29.58
N SER A 272 9.64 17.01 29.47
CA SER A 272 10.97 16.42 29.68
C SER A 272 11.15 15.96 31.13
N GLU A 273 10.74 16.79 32.09
CA GLU A 273 10.74 16.42 33.52
C GLU A 273 9.80 15.24 33.79
N ALA A 274 8.56 15.32 33.29
CA ALA A 274 7.55 14.29 33.50
C ALA A 274 7.97 12.92 32.94
N ILE A 275 8.52 12.87 31.72
CA ILE A 275 8.93 11.61 31.10
C ILE A 275 10.15 11.00 31.79
N ARG A 276 11.12 11.83 32.23
CA ARG A 276 12.29 11.37 32.99
C ARG A 276 11.89 10.82 34.36
N ALA A 277 10.89 11.40 35.02
CA ALA A 277 10.37 10.87 36.28
C ALA A 277 9.75 9.47 36.12
N ARG A 278 9.09 9.20 34.98
CA ARG A 278 8.52 7.88 34.68
C ARG A 278 9.59 6.82 34.41
N LEU A 279 10.70 7.18 33.76
CA LEU A 279 11.80 6.26 33.43
C LEU A 279 12.69 5.89 34.62
N LYS A 280 12.61 6.64 35.73
CA LYS A 280 13.37 6.38 36.96
C LYS A 280 12.65 5.42 37.93
N LYS A 281 11.44 4.98 37.60
CA LYS A 281 10.68 3.95 38.33
C LYS A 281 10.91 2.60 37.67
#